data_AF-A0A952CE37-F1
#
_entry.id   AF-A0A952CE37-F1
#
_cell.length_a   1.000
_cell.length_b   1.000
_cell.length_c   1.000
_cell.angle_alpha   90.00
_cell.angle_beta   90.00
_cell.angle_gamma   90.00
#
_symmetry.space_group_name_H-M   'P 1'
#
loop_
_entity.id
_entity.type
_entity.pdbx_description
1 polymer ?
#
loop_
_entity_poly.entity_id
_entity_poly.type
_entity_poly.pdbx_seq_one_letter_code
_entity_poly.pdbx_strand_id
1 'polypeptide(L)'
;MSMQKVAFVAGAMGGMGAAICQSLARDGLRVVAGCPPHFRFKDEWLAMQRALGFEFLSEEHELADDRQLEPLLDRIEREVGPVEVLVNNAEMTHFRNVSALARRARVVSIEPVEGAYRTHVWLPTGQLRH
;
A
#
# COMPACT_ATOMS: atom_id res chain seq x y z
N MET A 1 16.76 -11.34 -14.53
CA MET A 1 15.53 -11.54 -13.73
C MET A 1 14.85 -10.19 -13.64
N SER A 2 13.57 -10.09 -14.02
CA SER A 2 12.81 -8.84 -13.83
C SER A 2 12.70 -8.55 -12.33
N MET A 3 12.94 -7.30 -11.95
CA MET A 3 12.77 -6.85 -10.56
C MET A 3 11.32 -7.06 -10.11
N GLN A 4 11.13 -7.62 -8.91
CA GLN A 4 9.80 -7.89 -8.38
C GLN A 4 9.08 -6.55 -8.12
N LYS A 5 7.85 -6.43 -8.62
CA LYS A 5 7.03 -5.22 -8.49
C LYS A 5 6.50 -5.09 -7.07
N VAL A 6 6.41 -3.86 -6.59
CA VAL A 6 6.01 -3.55 -5.22
C VAL A 6 4.56 -3.08 -5.17
N ALA A 7 3.83 -3.55 -4.17
CA ALA A 7 2.57 -2.96 -3.75
C ALA A 7 2.73 -2.31 -2.38
N PHE A 8 2.32 -1.06 -2.25
CA PHE A 8 2.20 -0.38 -0.97
C PHE A 8 0.73 -0.31 -0.57
N VAL A 9 0.41 -0.75 0.66
CA VAL A 9 -0.95 -0.78 1.19
C VAL A 9 -1.00 0.06 2.46
N ALA A 10 -1.61 1.25 2.39
CA ALA A 10 -1.90 2.05 3.57
C ALA A 10 -3.10 1.46 4.34
N GLY A 11 -3.02 1.43 5.67
CA GLY A 11 -4.05 0.78 6.50
C GLY A 11 -4.03 -0.75 6.34
N ALA A 12 -2.83 -1.34 6.24
CA ALA A 12 -2.64 -2.76 5.95
C ALA A 12 -2.94 -3.69 7.13
N MET A 13 -2.72 -3.24 8.36
CA MET A 13 -2.64 -4.11 9.53
C MET A 13 -3.99 -4.29 10.24
N GLY A 14 -5.02 -4.69 9.48
CA GLY A 14 -6.35 -4.99 10.02
C GLY A 14 -7.36 -5.41 8.93
N GLY A 15 -8.40 -6.16 9.31
CA GLY A 15 -9.58 -6.49 8.50
C GLY A 15 -9.29 -6.72 7.00
N MET A 16 -9.86 -5.85 6.15
CA MET A 16 -9.68 -5.89 4.69
C MET A 16 -8.23 -5.62 4.25
N GLY A 17 -7.49 -4.75 4.94
CA GLY A 17 -6.11 -4.42 4.59
C GLY A 17 -5.20 -5.64 4.62
N ALA A 18 -5.39 -6.53 5.59
CA ALA A 18 -4.64 -7.77 5.69
C ALA A 18 -4.97 -8.72 4.52
N ALA A 19 -6.25 -8.85 4.19
CA ALA A 19 -6.69 -9.66 3.05
C ALA A 19 -6.15 -9.12 1.71
N ILE A 20 -6.12 -7.80 1.54
CA ILE A 20 -5.53 -7.14 0.37
C ILE A 20 -4.02 -7.43 0.26
N CYS A 21 -3.28 -7.31 1.37
CA CYS A 21 -1.84 -7.63 1.39
C CYS A 21 -1.59 -9.09 0.98
N GLN A 22 -2.35 -10.03 1.53
CA GLN A 22 -2.26 -11.45 1.20
C GLN A 22 -2.60 -11.73 -0.26
N SER A 23 -3.63 -11.08 -0.81
CA SER A 23 -4.01 -11.22 -2.21
C SER A 23 -2.88 -10.75 -3.13
N LEU A 24 -2.35 -9.56 -2.90
CA LEU A 24 -1.28 -8.98 -3.73
C LEU A 24 0.01 -9.80 -3.67
N ALA A 25 0.35 -10.37 -2.52
CA ALA A 25 1.49 -11.28 -2.42
C ALA A 25 1.27 -12.60 -3.16
N ARG A 26 0.05 -13.16 -3.15
CA ARG A 26 -0.30 -14.33 -3.98
C ARG A 26 -0.18 -14.04 -5.47
N ASP A 27 -0.45 -12.79 -5.87
CA ASP A 27 -0.27 -12.31 -7.25
C ASP A 27 1.22 -12.05 -7.59
N GLY A 28 2.14 -12.32 -6.67
CA GLY A 28 3.57 -12.23 -6.88
C GLY A 28 4.17 -10.85 -6.64
N LEU A 29 3.41 -9.89 -6.10
CA LEU A 29 3.96 -8.58 -5.71
C LEU A 29 4.67 -8.67 -4.35
N ARG A 30 5.73 -7.88 -4.20
CA ARG A 30 6.34 -7.65 -2.89
C ARG A 30 5.52 -6.60 -2.17
N VAL A 31 5.00 -6.92 -0.99
CA VAL A 31 4.06 -6.04 -0.28
C VAL A 31 4.75 -5.27 0.84
N VAL A 32 4.53 -3.96 0.84
CA VAL A 32 4.90 -3.03 1.90
C VAL A 32 3.62 -2.60 2.63
N ALA A 33 3.46 -3.07 3.86
CA ALA A 33 2.33 -2.81 4.72
C ALA A 33 2.52 -1.49 5.49
N GLY A 34 1.74 -0.47 5.12
CA GLY A 34 1.71 0.83 5.78
C GLY A 34 0.94 0.80 7.09
N CYS A 35 1.52 1.40 8.14
CA CYS A 35 0.90 1.56 9.46
C CYS A 35 1.24 2.93 10.08
N PRO A 36 0.46 3.42 11.06
CA PRO A 36 0.79 4.63 11.80
C PRO A 36 2.13 4.51 12.54
N PRO A 37 2.82 5.63 12.84
CA PRO A 37 4.03 5.61 13.65
C PRO A 37 3.76 4.98 15.01
N HIS A 38 4.71 4.17 15.51
CA HIS A 38 4.59 3.49 16.79
C HIS A 38 3.36 2.56 16.92
N PHE A 39 2.85 2.01 15.82
CA PHE A 39 1.73 1.06 15.86
C PHE A 39 2.10 -0.19 16.66
N ARG A 40 1.53 -0.31 17.87
CA ARG A 40 1.93 -1.30 18.89
C ARG A 40 1.80 -2.77 18.46
N PHE A 41 0.97 -3.06 17.47
CA PHE A 41 0.72 -4.44 16.99
C PHE A 41 1.51 -4.79 15.73
N LYS A 42 2.39 -3.90 15.25
CA LYS A 42 3.15 -4.10 14.00
C LYS A 42 3.89 -5.43 13.98
N ASP A 43 4.72 -5.70 14.98
CA ASP A 43 5.59 -6.87 15.00
C ASP A 43 4.80 -8.17 15.22
N GLU A 44 3.78 -8.14 16.06
CA GLU A 44 2.84 -9.24 16.27
C GLU A 44 2.11 -9.58 14.97
N TRP A 45 1.57 -8.57 14.29
CA TRP A 45 0.87 -8.75 13.02
C TRP A 45 1.81 -9.34 11.95
N LEU A 46 3.04 -8.83 11.82
CA LEU A 46 4.04 -9.38 10.90
C LEU A 46 4.36 -10.84 11.23
N ALA A 47 4.50 -11.20 12.50
CA ALA A 47 4.73 -12.58 12.92
C ALA A 47 3.55 -13.50 12.55
N MET A 48 2.31 -13.03 12.75
CA MET A 48 1.12 -13.76 12.34
C MET A 48 1.08 -13.99 10.82
N GLN A 49 1.40 -12.97 10.01
CA GLN A 49 1.43 -13.12 8.55
C GLN A 49 2.51 -14.11 8.09
N ARG A 50 3.69 -14.08 8.72
CA ARG A 50 4.75 -15.09 8.46
C ARG A 50 4.29 -16.51 8.79
N ALA A 51 3.57 -16.70 9.90
CA ALA A 51 3.01 -18.01 10.26
C ALA A 51 1.99 -18.52 9.23
N LEU A 52 1.33 -17.61 8.50
CA LEU A 52 0.42 -17.91 7.39
C LEU A 52 1.13 -18.07 6.03
N GLY A 53 2.47 -17.99 5.99
CA GLY A 53 3.26 -18.14 4.78
C GLY A 53 3.45 -16.85 3.97
N PHE A 54 3.16 -15.68 4.55
CA PHE A 54 3.35 -14.39 3.91
C PHE A 54 4.55 -13.64 4.47
N GLU A 55 5.34 -13.04 3.58
CA GLU A 55 6.44 -12.16 3.96
C GLU A 55 6.12 -10.72 3.51
N PHE A 56 5.96 -9.84 4.49
CA PHE A 56 5.66 -8.42 4.26
C PHE A 56 6.75 -7.54 4.87
N LEU A 57 7.06 -6.45 4.18
CA LEU A 57 7.77 -5.31 4.77
C LEU A 57 6.75 -4.41 5.45
N SER A 58 7.20 -3.62 6.43
CA SER A 58 6.36 -2.61 7.08
C SER A 58 6.98 -1.24 6.93
N GLU A 59 6.15 -0.24 6.62
CA GLU A 59 6.54 1.17 6.65
C GLU A 59 5.64 1.92 7.62
N GLU A 60 6.26 2.71 8.50
CA GLU A 60 5.55 3.63 9.37
C GLU A 60 5.40 4.98 8.65
N HIS A 61 4.18 5.51 8.60
CA HIS A 61 3.94 6.83 8.02
C HIS A 61 2.80 7.55 8.74
N GLU A 62 2.89 8.87 8.80
CA GLU A 62 1.76 9.69 9.23
C GLU A 62 0.78 9.83 8.07
N LEU A 63 -0.41 9.25 8.23
CA LEU A 63 -1.42 9.19 7.16
C LEU A 63 -2.06 10.55 6.85
N ALA A 64 -2.00 11.50 7.78
CA ALA A 64 -2.68 12.79 7.66
C ALA A 64 -1.93 13.81 6.78
N ASP A 65 -0.67 13.55 6.40
CA ASP A 65 0.16 14.48 5.63
C ASP A 65 0.55 13.89 4.27
N ASP A 66 -0.25 14.19 3.23
CA ASP A 66 0.01 13.77 1.85
C ASP A 66 1.39 14.16 1.32
N ARG A 67 2.04 15.18 1.90
CA ARG A 67 3.40 15.60 1.51
C ARG A 67 4.44 14.55 1.86
N GLN A 68 4.13 13.61 2.75
CA GLN A 68 5.02 12.52 3.14
C GLN A 68 4.90 11.31 2.22
N LEU A 69 3.83 11.20 1.43
CA LEU A 69 3.59 10.04 0.57
C LEU A 69 4.61 9.95 -0.56
N GLU A 70 4.88 11.03 -1.30
CA GLU A 70 5.88 10.98 -2.38
C GLU A 70 7.29 10.59 -1.88
N PRO A 71 7.84 11.22 -0.82
CA PRO A 71 9.12 10.79 -0.24
C PRO A 71 9.14 9.35 0.28
N LEU A 72 8.01 8.87 0.81
CA LEU A 72 7.86 7.47 1.23
C LEU A 72 7.95 6.53 0.03
N LEU A 73 7.23 6.83 -1.05
CA LEU A 73 7.28 6.03 -2.26
C LEU A 73 8.67 6.03 -2.90
N ASP A 74 9.34 7.18 -2.96
CA ASP A 74 10.71 7.27 -3.46
C ASP A 74 11.68 6.40 -2.64
N ARG A 75 11.49 6.34 -1.30
CA ARG A 75 12.26 5.46 -0.41
C ARG A 75 12.00 3.99 -0.71
N ILE A 76 10.73 3.60 -0.81
CA ILE A 76 10.32 2.23 -1.13
C ILE A 76 10.89 1.81 -2.49
N GLU A 77 10.82 2.67 -3.50
CA GLU A 77 11.36 2.39 -4.83
C GLU A 77 12.86 2.13 -4.81
N ARG A 78 13.60 2.92 -4.01
CA ARG A 78 15.04 2.79 -3.85
C ARG A 78 15.45 1.53 -3.09
N GLU A 79 14.72 1.16 -2.04
CA GLU A 79 15.13 0.13 -1.07
C GLU A 79 14.50 -1.24 -1.34
N VAL A 80 13.34 -1.26 -2.00
CA VAL A 80 12.51 -2.47 -2.18
C VAL A 80 12.36 -2.82 -3.66
N GLY A 81 12.01 -1.83 -4.48
CA GLY A 81 11.73 -2.00 -5.91
C GLY A 81 10.58 -1.12 -6.42
N PRO A 82 10.33 -1.11 -7.74
CA PRO A 82 9.42 -0.19 -8.39
C PRO A 82 8.00 -0.39 -7.88
N VAL A 83 7.36 0.71 -7.48
CA VAL A 83 6.00 0.67 -6.93
C VAL A 83 5.00 0.64 -8.08
N GLU A 84 4.24 -0.45 -8.17
CA GLU A 84 3.24 -0.65 -9.23
C GLU A 84 1.81 -0.46 -8.74
N VAL A 85 1.56 -0.74 -7.46
CA VAL A 85 0.22 -0.66 -6.86
C VAL A 85 0.28 0.15 -5.57
N LEU A 86 -0.62 1.12 -5.46
CA LEU A 86 -0.87 1.90 -4.26
C LEU A 86 -2.30 1.66 -3.80
N VAL A 87 -2.48 1.11 -2.62
CA VAL A 87 -3.80 0.93 -2.02
C VAL A 87 -3.96 1.87 -0.84
N ASN A 88 -4.96 2.75 -0.91
CA ASN A 88 -5.46 3.49 0.24
C ASN A 88 -6.64 2.72 0.84
N ASN A 89 -6.38 1.97 1.92
CA ASN A 89 -7.39 1.25 2.70
C ASN A 89 -7.51 1.83 4.13
N ALA A 90 -6.99 3.03 4.38
CA ALA A 90 -7.10 3.64 5.70
C ALA A 90 -8.43 4.39 5.85
N GLU A 91 -9.25 3.97 6.82
CA GLU A 91 -10.63 4.47 7.04
C GLU A 91 -10.75 5.99 7.22
N MET A 92 -9.66 6.66 7.62
CA MET A 92 -9.62 8.11 7.84
C MET A 92 -8.61 8.83 6.94
N THR A 93 -8.18 8.22 5.83
CA THR A 93 -7.15 8.80 4.96
C THR A 93 -7.63 8.99 3.54
N HIS A 94 -7.27 10.14 2.96
CA HIS A 94 -7.54 10.45 1.57
C HIS A 94 -6.23 10.87 0.90
N PHE A 95 -5.78 10.12 -0.11
CA PHE A 95 -4.69 10.56 -0.98
C PHE A 95 -5.14 11.81 -1.75
N ARG A 96 -4.60 12.99 -1.46
CA ARG A 96 -5.06 14.25 -2.08
C ARG A 96 -4.57 14.46 -3.51
N ASN A 97 -3.39 13.94 -3.87
CA ASN A 97 -2.78 14.16 -5.19
C ASN A 97 -2.78 12.89 -6.06
N VAL A 98 -3.96 12.28 -6.22
CA VAL A 98 -4.10 10.99 -6.92
C VAL A 98 -3.62 11.07 -8.36
N SER A 99 -3.81 12.20 -9.05
CA SER A 99 -3.30 12.38 -10.43
C SER A 99 -1.78 12.26 -10.51
N ALA A 100 -1.04 12.75 -9.52
CA ALA A 100 0.42 12.58 -9.48
C ALA A 100 0.80 11.13 -9.22
N LEU A 101 0.14 10.48 -8.25
CA LEU A 101 0.36 9.08 -7.90
C LEU A 101 0.03 8.13 -9.06
N ALA A 102 -1.06 8.40 -9.79
CA ALA A 102 -1.51 7.60 -10.92
C ALA A 102 -0.52 7.62 -12.09
N ARG A 103 0.34 8.64 -12.21
CA ARG A 103 1.43 8.65 -13.20
C ARG A 103 2.55 7.65 -12.84
N ARG A 104 2.63 7.21 -11.59
CA ARG A 104 3.68 6.34 -11.04
C ARG A 104 3.21 4.90 -10.85
N ALA A 105 1.97 4.73 -10.40
CA ALA A 105 1.43 3.43 -10.00
C ALA A 105 -0.07 3.38 -10.28
N ARG A 106 -0.63 2.17 -10.27
CA ARG A 106 -2.08 1.97 -10.22
C ARG A 106 -2.55 2.32 -8.81
N VAL A 107 -3.46 3.27 -8.69
CA VAL A 107 -3.97 3.71 -7.39
C VAL A 107 -5.35 3.11 -7.17
N VAL A 108 -5.56 2.48 -6.03
CA VAL A 108 -6.84 1.98 -5.56
C VAL A 108 -7.15 2.69 -4.25
N SER A 109 -8.28 3.39 -4.17
CA SER A 109 -8.75 3.98 -2.91
C SER A 109 -10.06 3.35 -2.52
N ILE A 110 -10.13 2.85 -1.28
CA ILE A 110 -11.29 2.22 -0.69
C ILE A 110 -11.74 3.14 0.45
N GLU A 111 -12.98 3.62 0.38
CA GLU A 111 -13.54 4.52 1.39
C GLU A 111 -14.89 4.01 1.90
N PRO A 112 -15.14 4.05 3.22
CA PRO A 112 -16.44 3.69 3.76
C PRO A 112 -17.50 4.69 3.29
N VAL A 113 -18.66 4.16 2.94
CA VAL A 113 -19.89 4.92 2.68
C VAL A 113 -21.02 4.29 3.50
N GLU A 114 -22.17 4.94 3.59
CA GLU A 114 -23.29 4.40 4.36
C GLU A 114 -23.65 2.98 3.93
N GLY A 115 -23.42 2.00 4.82
CA GLY A 115 -23.70 0.59 4.59
C GLY A 115 -22.83 -0.14 3.56
N ALA A 116 -21.78 0.49 3.01
CA ALA A 116 -20.95 -0.12 1.96
C ALA A 116 -19.52 0.47 1.90
N TYR A 117 -18.74 0.04 0.91
CA TYR A 117 -17.46 0.65 0.54
C TYR A 117 -17.50 1.12 -0.91
N ARG A 118 -16.97 2.31 -1.16
CA ARG A 118 -16.76 2.83 -2.51
C ARG A 118 -15.30 2.64 -2.89
N THR A 119 -15.07 2.11 -4.09
CA THR A 119 -13.72 1.90 -4.62
C THR A 119 -13.50 2.77 -5.85
N HIS A 120 -12.42 3.55 -5.83
CA HIS A 120 -11.95 4.31 -6.99
C HIS A 120 -10.63 3.73 -7.46
N VAL A 121 -10.46 3.62 -8.78
CA VAL A 121 -9.24 3.10 -9.40
C VAL A 121 -8.74 4.09 -10.43
N TRP A 122 -7.46 4.44 -10.33
CA TRP A 122 -6.76 5.26 -11.31
C TRP A 122 -5.66 4.45 -11.96
N LEU A 123 -5.70 4.40 -13.28
CA LEU A 123 -4.70 3.73 -14.09
C LEU A 123 -3.71 4.77 -14.66
N PRO A 124 -2.43 4.42 -14.80
CA PRO A 124 -1.46 5.29 -15.45
C PRO A 124 -1.84 5.61 -16.88
N THR A 125 -1.79 6.89 -17.24
CA THR A 125 -1.91 7.37 -18.62
C THR A 125 -0.57 7.21 -19.36
N GLY A 126 -0.15 5.96 -19.59
CA GLY A 126 1.12 5.61 -20.25
C GLY A 126 1.74 4.31 -19.74
N GLN A 127 2.88 3.90 -20.31
CA GLN A 127 3.67 2.81 -19.73
C GLN A 127 4.26 3.25 -18.39
N LEU A 128 4.16 2.38 -17.39
CA LEU A 128 4.86 2.55 -16.11
C LEU A 128 6.36 2.65 -16.36
N ARG A 129 7.05 3.53 -15.65
CA ARG A 129 8.52 3.66 -15.74
C ARG A 129 9.12 2.34 -15.23
N HIS A 130 9.74 1.59 -16.12
CA HIS A 130 10.42 0.32 -15.84
C HIS A 130 11.93 0.51 -15.96
#